data_AF-K9SFH6-F1
#
_entry.id   AF-K9SFH6-F1
#
_cell.length_a   1.000
_cell.length_b   1.000
_cell.length_c   1.000
_cell.angle_alpha   90.00
_cell.angle_beta   90.00
_cell.angle_gamma   90.00
#
_symmetry.space_group_name_H-M   'P 1'
#
loop_
_entity.id
_entity.type
_entity.pdbx_description
1 polymer ?
#
loop_
_entity_poly.entity_id
_entity_poly.type
_entity_poly.pdbx_seq_one_letter_code
_entity_poly.pdbx_strand_id
1 'polypeptide(L)'
;MSELTDALERIENWLVANAPKIAEGFEPGISREEIDRLLAKYKFIHQFPEELYEFYGWHNGAKYSVVPYYSNFFSLERALHPWSSWGFHKVQEHEEIEEDEPDIWNWKSQHLRIMDLEGDEVCAVDVVAPRCPIWRIDIESDKILYNSLTSYMQAYAECYEAGGYSYDSEEGLWEEDKEIVESIQLKYGCTDIDFESLSAEIDVDFQLQMLEQYTSLLPGMAPRLEGMRQELEKMKLERDPASDD
;
A
#
# COMPACT_ATOMS: atom_id res chain seq x y z
N MET A 1 -15.09 -16.46 -5.86
CA MET A 1 -14.03 -15.79 -5.09
C MET A 1 -13.70 -14.50 -5.82
N SER A 2 -13.57 -13.38 -5.11
CA SER A 2 -13.15 -12.11 -5.71
C SER A 2 -11.65 -12.16 -6.02
N GLU A 3 -11.17 -11.21 -6.83
CA GLU A 3 -9.73 -11.06 -7.10
C GLU A 3 -8.93 -10.70 -5.84
N LEU A 4 -9.53 -9.94 -4.92
CA LEU A 4 -8.93 -9.62 -3.63
C LEU A 4 -8.78 -10.87 -2.77
N THR A 5 -9.86 -11.64 -2.58
CA THR A 5 -9.82 -12.86 -1.75
C THR A 5 -8.81 -13.88 -2.31
N ASP A 6 -8.74 -14.04 -3.64
CA ASP A 6 -7.75 -14.89 -4.29
C ASP A 6 -6.31 -14.45 -3.99
N ALA A 7 -6.02 -13.14 -4.07
CA ALA A 7 -4.71 -12.61 -3.74
C ALA A 7 -4.33 -12.82 -2.26
N LEU A 8 -5.28 -12.60 -1.35
CA LEU A 8 -5.08 -12.82 0.08
C LEU A 8 -4.79 -14.30 0.41
N GLU A 9 -5.54 -15.23 -0.20
CA GLU A 9 -5.29 -16.67 -0.04
C GLU A 9 -3.92 -17.07 -0.60
N ARG A 10 -3.48 -16.49 -1.73
CA ARG A 10 -2.14 -16.73 -2.29
C ARG A 10 -1.03 -16.27 -1.34
N ILE A 11 -1.18 -15.10 -0.74
CA ILE A 11 -0.27 -14.60 0.30
C ILE A 11 -0.23 -15.56 1.50
N GLU A 12 -1.40 -15.94 2.03
CA GLU A 12 -1.49 -16.85 3.18
C GLU A 12 -0.84 -18.20 2.89
N ASN A 13 -1.14 -18.80 1.73
CA ASN A 13 -0.58 -20.08 1.32
C ASN A 13 0.95 -20.03 1.22
N TRP A 14 1.49 -18.94 0.69
CA TRP A 14 2.94 -18.74 0.65
C TRP A 14 3.53 -18.64 2.06
N LEU A 15 2.89 -17.89 2.96
CA LEU A 15 3.35 -17.72 4.35
C LEU A 15 3.26 -19.03 5.13
N VAL A 16 2.20 -19.82 4.97
CA VAL A 16 2.08 -21.14 5.59
C VAL A 16 3.23 -22.06 5.15
N ALA A 17 3.64 -21.99 3.89
CA ALA A 17 4.70 -22.82 3.34
C ALA A 17 6.11 -22.35 3.75
N ASN A 18 6.36 -21.03 3.78
CA ASN A 18 7.71 -20.47 3.89
C ASN A 18 7.98 -19.78 5.24
N ALA A 19 6.95 -19.24 5.88
CA ALA A 19 7.04 -18.48 7.13
C ALA A 19 5.92 -18.88 8.13
N PRO A 20 5.79 -20.16 8.52
CA PRO A 20 4.63 -20.67 9.25
C PRO A 20 4.38 -19.97 10.60
N LYS A 21 5.44 -19.52 11.29
CA LYS A 21 5.30 -18.74 12.54
C LYS A 21 4.65 -17.38 12.32
N ILE A 22 4.84 -16.79 11.15
CA ILE A 22 4.19 -15.52 10.76
C ILE A 22 2.73 -15.80 10.42
N ALA A 23 2.46 -16.86 9.64
CA ALA A 23 1.09 -17.27 9.30
C ALA A 23 0.23 -17.59 10.54
N GLU A 24 0.80 -18.22 11.57
CA GLU A 24 0.12 -18.46 12.87
C GLU A 24 -0.29 -17.16 13.60
N GLY A 25 0.29 -16.03 13.21
CA GLY A 25 -0.01 -14.71 13.77
C GLY A 25 -1.33 -14.12 13.30
N PHE A 26 -1.90 -14.61 12.19
CA PHE A 26 -3.17 -14.09 11.69
C PHE A 26 -4.33 -14.36 12.63
N GLU A 27 -5.12 -13.32 12.89
CA GLU A 27 -6.35 -13.46 13.67
C GLU A 27 -7.49 -13.94 12.77
N PRO A 28 -8.41 -14.79 13.28
CA PRO A 28 -9.58 -15.21 12.51
C PRO A 28 -10.35 -14.01 11.94
N GLY A 29 -10.79 -14.12 10.69
CA GLY A 29 -11.68 -13.14 10.07
C GLY A 29 -13.00 -12.97 10.82
N ILE A 30 -13.60 -11.80 10.68
CA ILE A 30 -14.86 -11.43 11.33
C ILE A 30 -16.02 -11.38 10.34
N SER A 31 -17.22 -11.75 10.80
CA SER A 31 -18.41 -11.74 9.93
C SER A 31 -18.84 -10.31 9.59
N ARG A 32 -19.60 -10.16 8.50
CA ARG A 32 -20.18 -8.86 8.12
C ARG A 32 -21.01 -8.24 9.24
N GLU A 33 -21.77 -9.05 9.96
CA GLU A 33 -22.59 -8.58 11.09
C GLU A 33 -21.72 -8.10 12.25
N GLU A 34 -20.54 -8.68 12.47
CA GLU A 34 -19.58 -8.16 13.46
C GLU A 34 -18.93 -6.86 12.97
N ILE A 35 -18.54 -6.79 11.70
CA ILE A 35 -18.05 -5.56 11.07
C ILE A 35 -19.07 -4.44 11.26
N ASP A 36 -20.34 -4.67 10.91
CA ASP A 36 -21.41 -3.67 11.06
C ASP A 36 -21.61 -3.23 12.52
N ARG A 37 -21.49 -4.16 13.48
CA ARG A 37 -21.53 -3.84 14.91
C ARG A 37 -20.36 -2.94 15.33
N LEU A 38 -19.16 -3.22 14.84
CA LEU A 38 -17.97 -2.40 15.11
C LEU A 38 -18.11 -1.01 14.48
N LEU A 39 -18.53 -0.92 13.21
CA LEU A 39 -18.77 0.36 12.54
C LEU A 39 -19.78 1.21 13.32
N ALA A 40 -20.88 0.61 13.79
CA ALA A 40 -21.86 1.29 14.63
C ALA A 40 -21.29 1.70 16.00
N LYS A 41 -20.54 0.82 16.67
CA LYS A 41 -19.90 1.07 17.98
C LYS A 41 -18.94 2.25 17.91
N TYR A 42 -18.11 2.32 16.87
CA TYR A 42 -17.13 3.38 16.64
C TYR A 42 -17.72 4.58 15.91
N LYS A 43 -19.02 4.56 15.59
CA LYS A 43 -19.75 5.63 14.88
C LYS A 43 -19.06 6.04 13.58
N PHE A 44 -18.61 5.05 12.83
CA PHE A 44 -18.04 5.25 11.51
C PHE A 44 -19.10 5.88 10.59
N ILE A 45 -18.78 7.03 9.99
CA ILE A 45 -19.76 7.88 9.28
C ILE A 45 -19.79 7.65 7.77
N HIS A 46 -18.77 6.97 7.23
CA HIS A 46 -18.64 6.72 5.80
C HIS A 46 -19.24 5.38 5.43
N GLN A 47 -19.58 5.20 4.16
CA GLN A 47 -19.91 3.87 3.65
C GLN A 47 -18.67 2.98 3.75
N PHE A 48 -18.82 1.78 4.29
CA PHE A 48 -17.72 0.82 4.35
C PHE A 48 -17.56 0.12 2.99
N PRO A 49 -16.39 0.22 2.33
CA PRO A 49 -16.14 -0.40 1.04
C PRO A 49 -16.25 -1.94 1.08
N GLU A 50 -16.68 -2.52 -0.03
CA GLU A 50 -16.82 -3.98 -0.15
C GLU A 50 -15.48 -4.71 0.00
N GLU A 51 -14.40 -4.17 -0.58
CA GLU A 51 -13.04 -4.71 -0.41
C GLU A 51 -12.64 -4.81 1.06
N LEU A 52 -13.09 -3.88 1.91
CA LEU A 52 -12.80 -3.92 3.35
C LEU A 52 -13.65 -4.94 4.10
N TYR A 53 -14.87 -5.24 3.65
CA TYR A 53 -15.63 -6.38 4.18
C TYR A 53 -14.93 -7.71 3.87
N GLU A 54 -14.39 -7.86 2.65
CA GLU A 54 -13.63 -9.04 2.26
C GLU A 54 -12.32 -9.16 3.04
N PHE A 55 -11.57 -8.06 3.13
CA PHE A 55 -10.27 -8.02 3.82
C PHE A 55 -10.37 -8.39 5.30
N TYR A 56 -11.29 -7.76 6.04
CA TYR A 56 -11.52 -8.10 7.46
C TYR A 56 -12.30 -9.40 7.66
N GLY A 57 -13.04 -9.84 6.62
CA GLY A 57 -13.66 -11.15 6.57
C GLY A 57 -12.66 -12.30 6.41
N TRP A 58 -11.51 -12.03 5.81
CA TRP A 58 -10.39 -12.97 5.71
C TRP A 58 -9.63 -13.07 7.04
N HIS A 59 -9.05 -11.97 7.52
CA HIS A 59 -8.39 -11.90 8.82
C HIS A 59 -8.65 -10.57 9.52
N ASN A 60 -8.85 -10.58 10.84
CA ASN A 60 -9.07 -9.36 11.61
C ASN A 60 -7.77 -8.84 12.24
N GLY A 61 -6.78 -8.57 11.39
CA GLY A 61 -5.44 -8.17 11.81
C GLY A 61 -4.51 -9.37 12.08
N ALA A 62 -3.34 -9.06 12.62
CA ALA A 62 -2.34 -10.04 13.01
C ALA A 62 -1.72 -9.68 14.38
N LYS A 63 -1.31 -10.72 15.13
CA LYS A 63 -0.61 -10.57 16.43
C LYS A 63 0.83 -10.12 16.28
N TYR A 64 1.45 -10.49 15.17
CA TYR A 64 2.83 -10.18 14.83
C TYR A 64 2.81 -9.42 13.52
N SER A 65 3.67 -8.40 13.42
CA SER A 65 3.86 -7.67 12.17
C SER A 65 4.30 -8.65 11.07
N VAL A 66 4.03 -8.23 9.84
CA VAL A 66 4.56 -8.70 8.57
C VAL A 66 3.53 -9.41 7.68
N VAL A 67 2.39 -8.76 7.41
CA VAL A 67 1.70 -8.93 6.11
C VAL A 67 1.02 -7.64 5.62
N PRO A 68 1.29 -7.24 4.36
CA PRO A 68 2.41 -7.71 3.56
C PRO A 68 3.76 -7.19 4.12
N TYR A 69 4.89 -7.82 3.77
CA TYR A 69 6.29 -7.46 4.11
C TYR A 69 6.48 -6.23 5.03
N TYR A 70 6.95 -6.45 6.26
CA TYR A 70 7.13 -5.46 7.35
C TYR A 70 5.91 -4.63 7.79
N SER A 71 4.71 -4.92 7.29
CA SER A 71 3.49 -4.20 7.70
C SER A 71 2.80 -4.85 8.91
N ASN A 72 2.41 -4.04 9.89
CA ASN A 72 1.58 -4.47 11.01
C ASN A 72 0.10 -4.37 10.64
N PHE A 73 -0.54 -5.51 10.36
CA PHE A 73 -1.94 -5.56 10.00
C PHE A 73 -2.85 -5.34 11.20
N PHE A 74 -3.56 -4.21 11.22
CA PHE A 74 -4.44 -3.82 12.30
C PHE A 74 -5.76 -4.57 12.28
N SER A 75 -6.22 -4.98 13.46
CA SER A 75 -7.63 -5.35 13.63
C SER A 75 -8.55 -4.17 13.31
N LEU A 76 -9.78 -4.44 12.92
CA LEU A 76 -10.76 -3.41 12.59
C LEU A 76 -11.04 -2.50 13.80
N GLU A 77 -11.04 -3.03 15.02
CA GLU A 77 -11.18 -2.24 16.24
C GLU A 77 -10.05 -1.24 16.43
N ARG A 78 -8.82 -1.65 16.12
CA ARG A 78 -7.65 -0.76 16.16
C ARG A 78 -7.74 0.28 15.05
N ALA A 79 -8.09 -0.14 13.83
CA ALA A 79 -8.29 0.76 12.70
C ALA A 79 -9.35 1.82 13.01
N LEU A 80 -10.47 1.45 13.64
CA LEU A 80 -11.57 2.35 13.99
C LEU A 80 -11.36 3.14 15.30
N HIS A 81 -10.37 2.78 16.12
CA HIS A 81 -10.17 3.41 17.44
C HIS A 81 -10.14 4.95 17.38
N PRO A 82 -9.43 5.58 16.42
CA PRO A 82 -9.37 7.04 16.34
C PRO A 82 -10.72 7.73 16.16
N TRP A 83 -11.70 7.09 15.48
CA TRP A 83 -13.06 7.62 15.29
C TRP A 83 -13.83 7.79 16.60
N SER A 84 -13.51 6.99 17.62
CA SER A 84 -14.15 7.07 18.94
C SER A 84 -13.41 7.95 19.94
N SER A 85 -12.10 8.16 19.77
CA SER A 85 -11.22 8.71 20.81
C SER A 85 -10.69 10.12 20.52
N TRP A 86 -10.59 10.54 19.25
CA TRP A 86 -9.92 11.80 18.86
C TRP A 86 -10.90 12.92 18.47
N GLY A 87 -12.18 12.79 18.81
CA GLY A 87 -13.11 13.92 18.71
C GLY A 87 -13.50 14.34 17.28
N PHE A 88 -13.54 13.42 16.29
CA PHE A 88 -14.18 13.66 14.98
C PHE A 88 -15.62 14.21 15.08
N HIS A 89 -16.23 14.11 16.26
CA HIS A 89 -17.54 14.68 16.59
C HIS A 89 -17.54 16.21 16.78
N LYS A 90 -16.39 16.90 16.78
CA LYS A 90 -16.32 18.36 17.02
C LYS A 90 -16.34 19.24 15.77
N VAL A 91 -16.48 18.70 14.56
CA VAL A 91 -16.40 19.53 13.33
C VAL A 91 -17.78 20.06 12.84
N GLN A 92 -18.88 19.82 13.55
CA GLN A 92 -20.20 20.30 13.11
C GLN A 92 -20.82 21.45 13.91
N GLU A 93 -20.25 21.89 15.03
CA GLU A 93 -20.75 23.06 15.76
C GLU A 93 -19.64 24.09 15.90
N HIS A 94 -19.93 25.30 15.43
CA HIS A 94 -19.09 26.49 15.44
C HIS A 94 -18.41 26.74 16.80
N GLU A 95 -17.19 26.25 17.00
CA GLU A 95 -16.25 26.81 17.98
C GLU A 95 -14.86 26.82 17.34
N GLU A 96 -14.24 28.00 17.33
CA GLU A 96 -12.85 28.20 16.96
C GLU A 96 -11.99 27.28 17.85
N ILE A 97 -11.44 26.22 17.26
CA ILE A 97 -10.53 25.32 17.94
C ILE A 97 -9.21 26.06 18.11
N GLU A 98 -8.80 26.34 19.35
CA GLU A 98 -7.42 26.71 19.68
C GLU A 98 -6.49 25.60 19.14
N GLU A 99 -5.53 25.99 18.29
CA GLU A 99 -4.55 25.14 17.58
C GLU A 99 -3.54 24.42 18.50
N ASP A 100 -3.98 23.88 19.65
CA ASP A 100 -3.09 23.21 20.61
C ASP A 100 -3.11 21.69 20.40
N GLU A 101 -2.63 21.30 19.22
CA GLU A 101 -1.73 20.17 18.91
C GLU A 101 -1.90 19.85 17.41
N PRO A 102 -0.92 20.17 16.55
CA PRO A 102 -0.99 19.78 15.15
C PRO A 102 -1.11 18.27 15.10
N ASP A 103 -2.18 17.79 14.46
CA ASP A 103 -2.38 16.37 14.19
C ASP A 103 -1.16 15.91 13.39
N ILE A 104 -0.20 15.25 14.08
CA ILE A 104 1.19 15.04 13.62
C ILE A 104 1.23 14.24 12.30
N TRP A 105 0.09 13.66 11.91
CA TRP A 105 -0.10 12.78 10.77
C TRP A 105 -1.17 13.25 9.78
N ASN A 106 -1.53 14.55 9.77
CA ASN A 106 -2.46 15.15 8.81
C ASN A 106 -3.77 14.35 8.62
N TRP A 107 -4.39 13.95 9.73
CA TRP A 107 -5.49 13.00 9.70
C TRP A 107 -6.71 13.52 8.91
N LYS A 108 -7.24 12.69 8.01
CA LYS A 108 -8.52 12.94 7.30
C LYS A 108 -9.53 11.87 7.67
N SER A 109 -10.77 12.26 7.96
CA SER A 109 -11.83 11.32 8.37
C SER A 109 -12.12 10.22 7.33
N GLN A 110 -11.74 10.47 6.08
CA GLN A 110 -11.86 9.54 4.95
C GLN A 110 -10.75 8.46 4.92
N HIS A 111 -9.65 8.60 5.66
CA HIS A 111 -8.53 7.65 5.63
C HIS A 111 -8.67 6.60 6.72
N LEU A 112 -9.09 5.38 6.37
CA LEU A 112 -9.10 4.22 7.28
C LEU A 112 -7.73 3.55 7.33
N ARG A 113 -7.04 3.65 8.47
CA ARG A 113 -5.71 3.05 8.68
C ARG A 113 -5.83 1.54 8.85
N ILE A 114 -5.37 0.79 7.86
CA ILE A 114 -5.47 -0.67 7.87
C ILE A 114 -4.16 -1.33 8.31
N MET A 115 -3.02 -0.68 8.09
CA MET A 115 -1.71 -1.21 8.47
C MET A 115 -0.75 -0.09 8.87
N ASP A 116 0.26 -0.45 9.64
CA ASP A 116 1.43 0.37 9.96
C ASP A 116 2.64 -0.18 9.22
N LEU A 117 3.41 0.68 8.56
CA LEU A 117 4.60 0.35 7.79
C LEU A 117 5.81 0.78 8.64
N GLU A 118 6.43 -0.19 9.31
CA GLU A 118 7.69 0.00 10.06
C GLU A 118 7.66 1.02 11.21
N GLY A 119 6.49 1.42 11.69
CA GLY A 119 6.30 2.27 12.87
C GLY A 119 6.23 3.77 12.59
N ASP A 120 6.70 4.19 11.40
CA ASP A 120 6.82 5.61 11.02
C ASP A 120 5.93 5.99 9.82
N GLU A 121 5.31 5.02 9.15
CA GLU A 121 4.32 5.28 8.10
C GLU A 121 3.06 4.44 8.31
N VAL A 122 1.98 4.85 7.66
CA VAL A 122 0.69 4.16 7.74
C VAL A 122 0.15 3.89 6.35
N CYS A 123 -0.36 2.68 6.14
CA CYS A 123 -1.17 2.33 4.99
C CYS A 123 -2.66 2.55 5.31
N ALA A 124 -3.30 3.44 4.57
CA ALA A 124 -4.70 3.80 4.76
C ALA A 124 -5.52 3.66 3.48
N VAL A 125 -6.79 3.28 3.62
CA VAL A 125 -7.76 3.26 2.52
C VAL A 125 -8.56 4.56 2.56
N ASP A 126 -8.62 5.29 1.44
CA ASP A 126 -9.57 6.40 1.31
C ASP A 126 -10.97 5.85 1.04
N VAL A 127 -11.81 5.80 2.08
CA VAL A 127 -13.14 5.17 2.01
C VAL A 127 -14.21 6.04 1.32
N VAL A 128 -13.86 7.27 0.91
CA VAL A 128 -14.78 8.21 0.26
C VAL A 128 -14.44 8.35 -1.23
N ALA A 129 -13.17 8.24 -1.60
CA ALA A 129 -12.74 8.37 -2.98
C ALA A 129 -13.22 7.19 -3.85
N PRO A 130 -13.48 7.41 -5.16
CA PRO A 130 -13.78 6.35 -6.09
C PRO A 130 -12.68 5.28 -6.08
N ARG A 131 -13.08 4.00 -6.10
CA ARG A 131 -12.17 2.83 -6.07
C ARG A 131 -11.36 2.62 -4.79
N CYS A 132 -11.53 3.49 -3.79
CA CYS A 132 -10.90 3.33 -2.48
C CYS A 132 -9.37 3.18 -2.54
N PRO A 133 -8.65 4.18 -3.05
CA PRO A 133 -7.20 4.11 -3.21
C PRO A 133 -6.49 3.90 -1.87
N ILE A 134 -5.33 3.27 -1.97
CA ILE A 134 -4.41 3.02 -0.85
C ILE A 134 -3.43 4.18 -0.77
N TRP A 135 -3.29 4.73 0.43
CA TRP A 135 -2.39 5.82 0.76
C TRP A 135 -1.28 5.33 1.68
N ARG A 136 -0.06 5.80 1.41
CA ARG A 136 1.05 5.87 2.37
C ARG A 136 1.01 7.25 3.00
N ILE A 137 0.94 7.28 4.33
CA ILE A 137 0.90 8.50 5.12
C ILE A 137 2.08 8.46 6.08
N ASP A 138 2.99 9.41 5.94
CA ASP A 138 4.10 9.64 6.83
C ASP A 138 4.02 11.07 7.44
N ILE A 139 4.96 11.48 8.29
CA ILE A 139 4.93 12.81 8.93
C ILE A 139 5.15 13.95 7.91
N GLU A 140 5.90 13.67 6.85
CA GLU A 140 6.36 14.64 5.85
C GLU A 140 5.50 14.62 4.57
N SER A 141 4.81 13.52 4.26
CA SER A 141 4.11 13.31 3.00
C SER A 141 2.91 12.35 3.05
N ASP A 142 1.89 12.66 2.25
CA ASP A 142 0.79 11.75 1.93
C ASP A 142 0.89 11.40 0.44
N LYS A 143 0.96 10.11 0.09
CA LYS A 143 0.98 9.66 -1.30
C LYS A 143 -0.02 8.54 -1.53
N ILE A 144 -0.68 8.58 -2.68
CA ILE A 144 -1.38 7.40 -3.17
C ILE A 144 -0.30 6.37 -3.54
N LEU A 145 -0.47 5.13 -3.11
CA LEU A 145 0.32 3.98 -3.53
C LEU A 145 -0.40 3.24 -4.66
N TYR A 146 -1.67 2.89 -4.46
CA TYR A 146 -2.46 2.10 -5.42
C TYR A 146 -3.89 2.63 -5.52
N ASN A 147 -4.56 2.32 -6.63
CA ASN A 147 -5.92 2.77 -6.88
C ASN A 147 -7.02 1.89 -6.25
N SER A 148 -6.67 0.76 -5.63
CA SER A 148 -7.58 -0.10 -4.86
C SER A 148 -6.81 -1.07 -3.95
N LEU A 149 -7.50 -1.66 -2.98
CA LEU A 149 -6.93 -2.70 -2.11
C LEU A 149 -6.64 -3.98 -2.90
N THR A 150 -7.49 -4.29 -3.90
CA THR A 150 -7.28 -5.44 -4.79
C THR A 150 -5.92 -5.37 -5.49
N SER A 151 -5.58 -4.25 -6.14
CA SER A 151 -4.29 -4.12 -6.84
C SER A 151 -3.10 -4.17 -5.88
N TYR A 152 -3.25 -3.56 -4.69
CA TYR A 152 -2.23 -3.63 -3.64
C TYR A 152 -1.94 -5.08 -3.24
N MET A 153 -2.98 -5.87 -2.92
CA MET A 153 -2.80 -7.25 -2.48
C MET A 153 -2.34 -8.19 -3.61
N GLN A 154 -2.79 -7.96 -4.86
CA GLN A 154 -2.31 -8.74 -6.01
C GLN A 154 -0.81 -8.52 -6.26
N ALA A 155 -0.31 -7.28 -6.11
CA ALA A 155 1.11 -6.99 -6.22
C ALA A 155 1.92 -7.81 -5.20
N TYR A 156 1.52 -7.78 -3.93
CA TYR A 156 2.21 -8.54 -2.89
C TYR A 156 2.13 -10.05 -3.10
N ALA A 157 0.97 -10.58 -3.51
CA ALA A 157 0.82 -12.00 -3.82
C ALA A 157 1.81 -12.44 -4.90
N GLU A 158 1.94 -11.66 -5.98
CA GLU A 158 2.86 -11.96 -7.07
C GLU A 158 4.33 -11.77 -6.64
N CYS A 159 4.65 -10.77 -5.82
CA CYS A 159 6.00 -10.61 -5.27
C CYS A 159 6.44 -11.84 -4.46
N TYR A 160 5.58 -12.37 -3.58
CA TYR A 160 5.88 -13.59 -2.84
C TYR A 160 6.15 -14.78 -3.78
N GLU A 161 5.28 -14.99 -4.77
CA GLU A 161 5.40 -16.12 -5.71
C GLU A 161 6.61 -16.02 -6.64
N ALA A 162 7.00 -14.80 -7.02
CA ALA A 162 8.15 -14.53 -7.87
C ALA A 162 9.49 -14.59 -7.12
N GLY A 163 9.47 -14.72 -5.79
CA GLY A 163 10.69 -14.65 -4.97
C GLY A 163 11.16 -13.23 -4.69
N GLY A 164 10.31 -12.22 -4.91
CA GLY A 164 10.57 -10.84 -4.52
C GLY A 164 10.68 -10.66 -3.01
N TYR A 165 10.04 -11.53 -2.24
CA TYR A 165 10.19 -11.62 -0.79
C TYR A 165 10.63 -13.02 -0.37
N SER A 166 11.60 -13.10 0.53
CA SER A 166 12.05 -14.35 1.15
C SER A 166 12.08 -14.19 2.68
N TYR A 167 11.93 -15.30 3.40
CA TYR A 167 11.99 -15.31 4.87
C TYR A 167 13.04 -16.32 5.34
N ASP A 168 14.07 -15.82 6.01
CA ASP A 168 15.05 -16.65 6.70
C ASP A 168 14.49 -17.03 8.08
N SER A 169 14.07 -18.29 8.22
CA SER A 169 13.51 -18.79 9.47
C SER A 169 14.54 -19.01 10.60
N GLU A 170 15.83 -19.11 10.26
CA GLU A 170 16.92 -19.26 11.23
C GLU A 170 17.29 -17.91 11.86
N GLU A 171 17.42 -16.88 11.03
CA GLU A 171 17.73 -15.51 11.49
C GLU A 171 16.47 -14.71 11.88
N GLY A 172 15.30 -15.15 11.44
CA GLY A 172 14.03 -14.44 11.64
C GLY A 172 13.96 -13.14 10.85
N LEU A 173 14.65 -13.10 9.71
CA LEU A 173 14.81 -11.92 8.87
C LEU A 173 14.07 -12.09 7.55
N TRP A 174 13.61 -10.97 7.03
CA TRP A 174 13.01 -10.88 5.71
C TRP A 174 14.04 -10.32 4.74
N GLU A 175 14.06 -10.85 3.53
CA GLU A 175 14.84 -10.30 2.42
C GLU A 175 13.91 -9.86 1.30
N GLU A 176 14.36 -8.83 0.58
CA GLU A 176 13.65 -8.25 -0.55
C GLU A 176 14.57 -8.20 -1.76
N ASP A 177 14.11 -8.80 -2.86
CA ASP A 177 14.66 -8.57 -4.20
C ASP A 177 13.93 -7.37 -4.81
N LYS A 178 14.58 -6.20 -4.69
CA LYS A 178 14.00 -4.91 -5.08
C LYS A 178 13.64 -4.85 -6.56
N GLU A 179 14.42 -5.47 -7.44
CA GLU A 179 14.14 -5.43 -8.88
C GLU A 179 12.86 -6.18 -9.22
N ILE A 180 12.68 -7.37 -8.62
CA ILE A 180 11.46 -8.16 -8.78
C ILE A 180 10.27 -7.41 -8.19
N VAL A 181 10.42 -6.87 -6.98
CA VAL A 181 9.35 -6.17 -6.27
C VAL A 181 8.92 -4.91 -7.03
N GLU A 182 9.85 -4.02 -7.38
CA GLU A 182 9.54 -2.78 -8.09
C GLU A 182 8.86 -3.09 -9.43
N SER A 183 9.35 -4.06 -10.20
CA SER A 183 8.77 -4.50 -11.47
C SER A 183 7.31 -4.98 -11.33
N ILE A 184 7.00 -5.75 -10.28
CA ILE A 184 5.65 -6.23 -10.00
C ILE A 184 4.76 -5.09 -9.48
N GLN A 185 5.24 -4.27 -8.55
CA GLN A 185 4.49 -3.12 -8.05
C GLN A 185 4.11 -2.16 -9.20
N LEU A 186 5.04 -1.93 -10.12
CA LEU A 186 4.85 -1.21 -11.38
C LEU A 186 3.74 -1.83 -12.26
N LYS A 187 3.72 -3.15 -12.41
CA LYS A 187 2.68 -3.89 -13.16
C LYS A 187 1.28 -3.64 -12.60
N TYR A 188 1.14 -3.51 -11.28
CA TYR A 188 -0.14 -3.27 -10.61
C TYR A 188 -0.45 -1.78 -10.39
N GLY A 189 0.38 -0.88 -10.93
CA GLY A 189 0.13 0.56 -10.91
C GLY A 189 0.49 1.26 -9.62
N CYS A 190 1.51 0.77 -8.90
CA CYS A 190 2.11 1.51 -7.79
C CYS A 190 2.58 2.88 -8.27
N THR A 191 2.30 3.94 -7.51
CA THR A 191 2.69 5.31 -7.85
C THR A 191 3.88 5.84 -7.05
N ASP A 192 4.38 5.08 -6.09
CA ASP A 192 5.53 5.42 -5.23
C ASP A 192 6.68 4.44 -5.52
N ILE A 193 7.29 4.63 -6.68
CA ILE A 193 8.47 3.88 -7.11
C ILE A 193 9.66 4.82 -6.99
N ASP A 194 10.69 4.36 -6.30
CA ASP A 194 11.98 5.02 -6.30
C ASP A 194 12.65 4.73 -7.66
N PHE A 195 12.70 5.72 -8.54
CA PHE A 195 13.40 5.56 -9.82
C PHE A 195 14.90 5.84 -9.69
N GLU A 196 15.37 6.38 -8.56
CA GLU A 196 16.80 6.56 -8.31
C GLU A 196 17.46 5.22 -7.99
N SER A 197 16.75 4.26 -7.36
CA SER A 197 17.21 2.87 -7.18
C SER A 197 17.29 2.10 -8.52
N LEU A 198 16.33 2.31 -9.42
CA LEU A 198 16.31 1.73 -10.78
C LEU A 198 17.46 2.24 -11.67
N SER A 199 18.06 3.40 -11.35
CA SER A 199 19.06 4.09 -12.18
C SER A 199 20.48 3.49 -12.12
N ALA A 200 20.75 2.61 -11.14
CA ALA A 200 22.09 2.09 -10.92
C ALA A 200 22.43 0.84 -11.77
N GLU A 201 21.46 -0.04 -12.05
CA GLU A 201 21.76 -1.36 -12.65
C GLU A 201 20.88 -1.76 -13.86
N ILE A 202 19.81 -1.01 -14.17
CA ILE A 202 18.93 -1.35 -15.30
C ILE A 202 19.38 -0.66 -16.59
N ASP A 203 19.31 -1.41 -17.69
CA ASP A 203 19.51 -0.89 -19.04
C ASP A 203 18.56 0.27 -19.32
N VAL A 204 19.11 1.43 -19.70
CA VAL A 204 18.35 2.64 -20.02
C VAL A 204 17.31 2.38 -21.12
N ASP A 205 17.58 1.42 -22.00
CA ASP A 205 16.63 1.02 -23.05
C ASP A 205 15.40 0.30 -22.51
N PHE A 206 15.54 -0.50 -21.45
CA PHE A 206 14.42 -1.13 -20.77
C PHE A 206 13.56 -0.09 -20.05
N GLN A 207 14.19 0.92 -19.42
CA GLN A 207 13.49 2.00 -18.73
C GLN A 207 12.69 2.90 -19.69
N LEU A 208 13.23 3.17 -20.88
CA LEU A 208 12.52 3.91 -21.93
C LEU A 208 11.33 3.11 -22.48
N GLN A 209 11.49 1.80 -22.70
CA GLN A 209 10.41 0.93 -23.15
C GLN A 209 9.26 0.85 -22.13
N MET A 210 9.61 0.82 -20.84
CA MET A 210 8.68 0.89 -19.72
C MET A 210 7.89 2.21 -19.73
N LEU A 211 8.56 3.36 -19.85
CA LEU A 211 7.89 4.68 -19.92
C LEU A 211 6.92 4.84 -21.10
N GLU A 212 7.24 4.24 -22.26
CA GLU A 212 6.31 4.23 -23.40
C GLU A 212 5.03 3.46 -23.08
N GLN A 213 5.15 2.32 -22.37
CA GLN A 213 4.00 1.53 -21.94
C GLN A 213 3.15 2.29 -20.90
N TYR A 214 3.78 3.02 -19.97
CA TYR A 214 3.07 3.81 -18.95
C TYR A 214 2.34 5.02 -19.50
N THR A 215 2.93 5.71 -20.47
CA THR A 215 2.29 6.86 -21.14
C THR A 215 0.97 6.44 -21.80
N SER A 216 0.89 5.20 -22.28
CA SER A 216 -0.33 4.62 -22.86
C SER A 216 -1.38 4.23 -21.81
N LEU A 217 -0.98 3.83 -20.60
CA LEU A 217 -1.89 3.31 -19.56
C LEU A 217 -2.39 4.41 -18.61
N LEU A 218 -1.61 5.47 -18.40
CA LEU A 218 -1.86 6.52 -17.40
C LEU A 218 -1.78 7.93 -18.02
N PRO A 219 -2.74 8.33 -18.88
CA PRO A 219 -2.70 9.60 -19.59
C PRO A 219 -2.69 10.84 -18.67
N GLY A 220 -3.18 10.71 -17.43
CA GLY A 220 -3.12 11.78 -16.42
C GLY A 220 -1.71 12.05 -15.86
N MET A 221 -0.78 11.11 -16.04
CA MET A 221 0.62 11.24 -15.61
C MET A 221 1.56 11.62 -16.74
N ALA A 222 1.06 11.81 -17.96
CA ALA A 222 1.85 12.08 -19.16
C ALA A 222 2.88 13.23 -18.99
N PRO A 223 2.57 14.37 -18.32
CA PRO A 223 3.57 15.44 -18.14
C PRO A 223 4.76 15.02 -17.26
N ARG A 224 4.51 14.17 -16.25
CA ARG A 224 5.55 13.66 -15.35
C ARG A 224 6.39 12.58 -16.04
N LEU A 225 5.73 11.66 -16.74
CA LEU A 225 6.39 10.58 -17.50
C LEU A 225 7.26 11.12 -18.64
N GLU A 226 6.82 12.20 -19.31
CA GLU A 226 7.59 12.87 -20.36
C GLU A 226 8.84 13.56 -19.81
N GLY A 227 8.76 14.18 -18.62
CA GLY A 227 9.94 14.74 -17.95
C GLY A 227 10.99 13.67 -17.63
N MET A 228 10.54 12.52 -17.15
CA MET A 228 11.41 11.38 -16.84
C MET A 228 12.03 10.77 -18.10
N ARG A 229 11.26 10.68 -19.19
CA ARG A 229 11.77 10.22 -20.49
C ARG A 229 12.91 11.10 -20.98
N GLN A 230 12.78 12.42 -20.87
CA GLN A 230 13.80 13.36 -21.29
C GLN A 230 15.10 13.24 -20.47
N GLU A 231 15.00 12.96 -19.17
CA GLU A 231 16.17 12.71 -18.33
C GLU A 231 16.88 11.40 -18.69
N LEU A 232 16.13 10.33 -18.94
CA LEU A 232 16.70 9.04 -19.35
C LEU A 232 17.32 9.10 -20.75
N GLU A 233 16.70 9.79 -21.70
CA GLU A 233 17.28 10.02 -23.04
C GLU A 233 18.58 10.83 -22.95
N LYS A 234 18.65 11.81 -22.05
CA LYS A 234 19.88 12.55 -21.76
C LYS A 234 20.96 11.64 -21.16
N MET A 235 20.62 10.80 -20.19
CA MET A 235 21.54 9.83 -19.59
C MET A 235 22.06 8.80 -20.61
N LYS A 236 21.20 8.35 -21.53
CA LYS A 236 21.59 7.47 -22.65
C LYS A 236 22.62 8.15 -23.55
N LEU A 237 22.39 9.42 -23.90
CA LEU A 237 23.29 10.20 -24.75
C LEU A 237 24.65 10.44 -24.07
N GLU A 238 24.66 10.62 -22.74
CA GLU A 238 25.88 10.82 -21.96
C GLU A 238 26.69 9.52 -21.74
N ARG A 239 26.05 8.35 -21.79
CA ARG A 239 26.70 7.03 -21.64
C ARG A 239 27.29 6.48 -22.96
N ASP A 240 26.85 6.96 -24.12
CA ASP A 240 27.26 6.44 -25.43
C ASP A 240 27.86 7.55 -26.33
N PRO A 241 29.15 7.94 -26.15
CA PRO A 241 29.73 9.10 -26.83
C PRO A 241 30.10 8.85 -28.30
N ALA A 242 29.48 7.90 -28.98
CA ALA A 242 29.83 7.51 -30.35
C ALA A 242 28.72 7.85 -31.37
N SER A 243 28.56 9.13 -31.71
CA SER A 243 28.09 9.55 -33.06
C SER A 243 28.28 11.05 -33.32
N ASP A 244 29.50 11.56 -33.14
CA ASP A 244 29.94 12.76 -33.86
C ASP A 244 31.20 12.39 -34.66
N ASP A 245 30.96 11.85 -35.86
CA ASP A 245 31.92 11.74 -36.98
C ASP A 245 31.26 12.32 -38.24
#